data_AF-A0A6P6PD05-F1
#
_entry.id   AF-A0A6P6PD05-F1
#
_cell.length_a   1.000
_cell.length_b   1.000
_cell.length_c   1.000
_cell.angle_alpha   90.00
_cell.angle_beta   90.00
_cell.angle_gamma   90.00
#
_symmetry.space_group_name_H-M   'P 1'
#
loop_
_entity.id
_entity.type
_entity.pdbx_description
1 polymer ?
#
loop_
_entity_poly.entity_id
_entity_poly.type
_entity_poly.pdbx_seq_one_letter_code
_entity_poly.pdbx_strand_id
1 'polypeptide(L)'
;MVEEKMGECWSQTKDQFDNLEKHTQWGIDFVEKYTKFVKERSEIELNYARQIRNLSKKYQPKKKEEDDNKYTWCRAFHSTLNEMNDYAGQHEVIAENMMSQIIAELTRYTQEIKTERKAV
;
A
#
# COMPACT_ATOMS: atom_id res chain seq x y z
N MET A 1 -35.89 -2.76 -38.67
CA MET A 1 -34.42 -2.71 -38.71
C MET A 1 -34.00 -1.52 -37.88
N VAL A 2 -33.56 -1.75 -36.65
CA VAL A 2 -33.11 -0.68 -35.75
C VAL A 2 -31.64 -0.47 -36.08
N GLU A 3 -31.34 0.65 -36.71
CA GLU A 3 -29.97 1.08 -36.98
C GLU A 3 -29.35 1.49 -35.64
N GLU A 4 -28.48 0.63 -35.11
CA GLU A 4 -27.66 0.93 -33.95
C GLU A 4 -26.68 2.05 -34.35
N LYS A 5 -26.97 3.28 -33.94
CA LYS A 5 -26.05 4.41 -34.09
C LYS A 5 -24.86 4.17 -33.17
N MET A 6 -23.85 3.45 -33.67
CA MET A 6 -22.51 3.47 -33.08
C MET A 6 -22.03 4.92 -33.08
N GLY A 7 -21.70 5.44 -31.89
CA GLY A 7 -21.23 6.81 -31.71
C GLY A 7 -20.05 7.13 -32.62
N GLU A 8 -20.03 8.36 -33.14
CA GLU A 8 -19.11 8.84 -34.19
C GLU A 8 -17.61 8.69 -33.87
N CYS A 9 -17.23 8.37 -32.63
CA CYS A 9 -15.85 8.13 -32.20
C CYS A 9 -15.24 6.82 -32.75
N TRP A 10 -16.06 5.82 -33.12
CA TRP A 10 -15.60 4.48 -33.49
C TRP A 10 -15.50 4.22 -35.00
N SER A 11 -15.97 5.15 -35.83
CA SER A 11 -15.97 5.01 -37.29
C SER A 11 -14.58 5.21 -37.91
N GLN A 12 -13.69 5.92 -37.21
CA GLN A 12 -12.31 6.26 -37.63
C GLN A 12 -11.23 5.33 -37.05
N THR A 13 -11.61 4.31 -36.28
CA THR A 13 -10.71 3.46 -35.48
C THR A 13 -10.60 2.02 -35.99
N LYS A 14 -11.25 1.67 -37.11
CA LYS A 14 -11.22 0.33 -37.70
C LYS A 14 -9.80 -0.15 -38.06
N ASP A 15 -8.88 0.76 -38.37
CA ASP A 15 -7.48 0.50 -38.68
C ASP A 15 -6.55 0.55 -37.45
N GLN A 16 -7.06 0.96 -36.28
CA GLN A 16 -6.29 1.17 -35.05
C GLN A 16 -6.55 0.10 -33.98
N PHE A 17 -7.27 -0.98 -34.32
CA PHE A 17 -7.66 -2.02 -33.36
C PHE A 17 -6.45 -2.59 -32.60
N ASP A 18 -5.38 -2.96 -33.31
CA ASP A 18 -4.14 -3.47 -32.71
C ASP A 18 -3.46 -2.46 -31.77
N ASN A 19 -3.52 -1.17 -32.09
CA ASN A 19 -2.91 -0.12 -31.28
C ASN A 19 -3.71 0.11 -29.99
N LEU A 20 -5.05 0.11 -30.09
CA LEU A 20 -5.93 0.19 -28.92
C LEU A 20 -5.81 -1.06 -28.04
N GLU A 21 -5.72 -2.23 -28.64
CA GLU A 21 -5.54 -3.49 -27.91
C GLU A 21 -4.25 -3.47 -27.08
N LYS A 22 -3.13 -3.02 -27.68
CA LYS A 22 -1.84 -2.86 -26.98
C LYS A 22 -1.89 -1.78 -25.92
N HIS A 23 -2.48 -0.62 -26.23
CA HIS A 23 -2.56 0.50 -25.29
C HIS A 23 -3.34 0.14 -24.03
N THR A 24 -4.49 -0.53 -24.19
CA THR A 24 -5.30 -1.01 -23.06
C THR A 24 -4.58 -2.09 -22.26
N GLN A 25 -3.85 -2.99 -22.92
CA GLN A 25 -3.03 -3.99 -22.22
C GLN A 25 -1.91 -3.34 -21.41
N TRP A 26 -1.21 -2.35 -21.96
CA TRP A 26 -0.16 -1.62 -21.21
C TRP A 26 -0.72 -0.87 -20.00
N GLY A 27 -1.95 -0.34 -20.11
CA GLY A 27 -2.65 0.24 -18.97
C GLY A 27 -2.84 -0.77 -17.84
N ILE A 28 -3.29 -1.99 -18.17
CA ILE A 28 -3.45 -3.09 -17.22
C ILE A 28 -2.10 -3.47 -16.59
N ASP A 29 -1.07 -3.68 -17.42
CA ASP A 29 0.28 -4.04 -16.95
C ASP A 29 0.85 -2.98 -16.01
N PHE A 30 0.57 -1.70 -16.26
CA PHE A 30 0.99 -0.60 -15.40
C PHE A 30 0.30 -0.65 -14.03
N VAL A 31 -1.02 -0.89 -13.98
CA VAL A 31 -1.76 -1.01 -12.71
C VAL A 31 -1.24 -2.20 -11.90
N GLU A 32 -0.93 -3.33 -12.55
CA GLU A 32 -0.31 -4.49 -11.88
C GLU A 32 1.08 -4.16 -11.31
N LYS A 33 1.92 -3.48 -12.10
CA LYS A 33 3.23 -3.00 -11.65
C LYS A 33 3.10 -2.07 -10.45
N TYR A 34 2.15 -1.13 -10.49
CA TYR A 34 1.90 -0.22 -9.39
C TYR A 34 1.41 -0.96 -8.14
N THR A 35 0.52 -1.94 -8.30
CA THR A 35 0.02 -2.77 -7.20
C THR A 35 1.17 -3.52 -6.52
N LYS A 36 2.09 -4.10 -7.31
CA LYS A 36 3.31 -4.74 -6.79
C LYS A 36 4.21 -3.74 -6.03
N PHE A 37 4.39 -2.53 -6.56
CA PHE A 37 5.13 -1.48 -5.88
C PHE A 37 4.53 -1.13 -4.50
N VAL A 38 3.20 -0.95 -4.42
CA VAL A 38 2.53 -0.66 -3.14
C VAL A 38 2.68 -1.82 -2.17
N LYS A 39 2.64 -3.06 -2.66
CA LYS A 39 2.90 -4.26 -1.85
C LYS A 39 4.31 -4.25 -1.25
N GLU A 40 5.34 -4.08 -2.07
CA GLU A 40 6.73 -4.01 -1.59
C GLU A 40 6.93 -2.83 -0.62
N ARG A 41 6.31 -1.68 -0.90
CA ARG A 41 6.30 -0.54 0.03
C ARG A 41 5.68 -0.89 1.38
N SER A 42 4.55 -1.60 1.40
CA SER A 42 3.91 -2.03 2.66
C SER A 42 4.78 -2.99 3.47
N GLU A 43 5.51 -3.89 2.80
CA GLU A 43 6.45 -4.80 3.47
C GLU A 43 7.63 -4.05 4.10
N ILE A 44 8.11 -3.00 3.44
CA ILE A 44 9.16 -2.11 3.98
C ILE A 44 8.67 -1.40 5.26
N GLU A 45 7.46 -0.82 5.23
CA GLU A 45 6.89 -0.13 6.39
C GLU A 45 6.70 -1.08 7.60
N LEU A 46 6.17 -2.30 7.36
CA LEU A 46 6.03 -3.32 8.41
C LEU A 46 7.37 -3.74 9.00
N ASN A 47 8.39 -3.93 8.15
CA ASN A 47 9.71 -4.31 8.62
C ASN A 47 10.40 -3.18 9.40
N TYR A 48 10.20 -1.92 8.98
CA TYR A 48 10.70 -0.76 9.69
C TYR A 48 10.06 -0.65 11.09
N ALA A 49 8.72 -0.71 11.17
CA ALA A 49 7.99 -0.71 12.43
C ALA A 49 8.48 -1.81 13.38
N ARG A 50 8.63 -3.03 12.87
CA ARG A 50 9.14 -4.17 13.64
C ARG A 50 10.52 -3.91 14.22
N GLN A 51 11.43 -3.36 13.43
CA GLN A 51 12.79 -3.04 13.88
C GLN A 51 12.78 -1.98 14.98
N ILE A 52 12.02 -0.88 14.82
CA ILE A 52 11.91 0.17 15.83
C ILE A 52 11.29 -0.36 17.13
N ARG A 53 10.23 -1.18 17.04
CA ARG A 53 9.60 -1.78 18.22
C ARG A 53 10.54 -2.73 18.96
N ASN A 54 11.25 -3.58 18.23
CA ASN A 54 12.22 -4.51 18.83
C ASN A 54 13.35 -3.75 19.52
N LEU A 55 13.81 -2.66 18.91
CA LEU A 55 14.80 -1.77 19.51
C LEU A 55 14.27 -1.15 20.81
N SER A 56 13.09 -0.51 20.78
CA SER A 56 12.47 0.08 21.97
C SER A 56 12.33 -0.95 23.09
N LYS A 57 11.75 -2.13 22.80
CA LYS A 57 11.59 -3.23 23.79
C LYS A 57 12.91 -3.74 24.36
N LYS A 58 13.97 -3.80 23.56
CA LYS A 58 15.30 -4.27 24.00
C LYS A 58 15.89 -3.38 25.10
N TYR A 59 15.62 -2.07 25.04
CA TYR A 59 16.15 -1.08 25.97
C TYR A 59 15.16 -0.64 27.06
N GLN A 60 13.92 -1.15 27.03
CA GLN A 60 12.96 -0.90 28.10
C GLN A 60 13.48 -1.41 29.46
N PRO A 61 13.36 -0.61 30.55
CA PRO A 61 13.80 -1.03 31.88
C PRO A 61 13.08 -2.30 32.31
N LYS A 62 13.82 -3.28 32.83
CA LYS A 62 13.22 -4.49 33.42
C LYS A 62 12.69 -4.11 34.80
N LYS A 63 11.46 -4.54 35.13
CA LYS A 63 10.66 -4.24 36.35
C LYS A 63 11.36 -4.32 37.73
N LYS A 64 12.65 -4.64 37.83
CA LYS A 64 13.38 -4.82 39.11
C LYS A 64 14.16 -3.59 39.61
N GLU A 65 14.25 -2.49 38.86
CA GLU A 65 14.91 -1.27 39.35
C GLU A 65 13.87 -0.23 39.72
N GLU A 66 13.31 -0.38 40.93
CA GLU A 66 12.37 0.58 41.54
C GLU A 66 12.99 1.98 41.70
N ASP A 67 14.31 2.09 41.63
CA ASP A 67 15.09 3.34 41.76
C ASP A 67 15.36 4.04 40.41
N ASP A 68 15.16 3.37 39.27
CA ASP A 68 15.47 3.94 37.94
C ASP A 68 14.51 5.07 37.57
N ASN A 69 13.23 4.98 37.96
CA ASN A 69 12.25 6.04 37.71
C ASN A 69 12.40 7.29 38.60
N LYS A 70 13.39 7.31 39.49
CA LYS A 70 13.62 8.42 40.41
C LYS A 70 14.27 9.63 39.74
N TYR A 71 15.17 9.39 38.78
CA TYR A 71 15.92 10.44 38.13
C TYR A 71 15.24 10.95 36.85
N THR A 72 15.33 12.25 36.61
CA THR A 72 14.72 12.91 35.44
C THR A 72 15.26 12.38 34.12
N TRP A 73 16.56 12.06 34.05
CA TRP A 73 17.19 11.54 32.83
C TRP A 73 16.69 10.14 32.47
N CYS A 74 16.44 9.27 33.45
CA CYS A 74 15.92 7.93 33.20
C CYS A 74 14.46 7.98 32.75
N ARG A 75 13.64 8.81 33.41
CA ARG A 75 12.26 9.07 32.97
C ARG A 75 12.20 9.64 31.55
N ALA A 76 13.10 10.55 31.19
CA ALA A 76 13.18 11.09 29.83
C ALA A 76 13.52 9.99 28.81
N PHE A 77 14.49 9.13 29.12
CA PHE A 77 14.83 8.00 28.24
C PHE A 77 13.65 7.02 28.08
N HIS A 78 12.97 6.67 29.17
CA HIS A 78 11.77 5.84 29.12
C HIS A 78 10.66 6.47 28.26
N SER A 79 10.44 7.78 28.39
CA SER A 79 9.50 8.52 27.54
C SER A 79 9.89 8.41 26.06
N THR A 80 11.16 8.58 25.72
CA THR A 80 11.65 8.40 24.34
C THR A 80 11.39 6.99 23.82
N LEU A 81 11.60 5.96 24.64
CA LEU A 81 11.33 4.56 24.24
C LEU A 81 9.84 4.32 23.97
N ASN A 82 8.95 4.93 24.76
CA ASN A 82 7.51 4.85 24.54
C ASN A 82 7.10 5.56 23.24
N GLU A 83 7.58 6.78 23.01
CA GLU A 83 7.36 7.50 21.75
C GLU A 83 7.86 6.71 20.53
N MET A 84 9.01 6.06 20.63
CA MET A 84 9.50 5.16 19.57
C MET A 84 8.57 3.97 19.32
N ASN A 85 7.96 3.43 20.37
CA ASN A 85 7.01 2.33 20.23
C ASN A 85 5.70 2.80 19.57
N ASP A 86 5.22 4.00 19.91
CA ASP A 86 4.04 4.60 19.31
C ASP A 86 4.29 4.97 17.85
N TYR A 87 5.48 5.51 17.53
CA TYR A 87 5.93 5.76 16.17
C TYR A 87 5.97 4.48 15.32
N ALA A 88 6.47 3.37 15.88
CA ALA A 88 6.38 2.07 15.20
C ALA A 88 4.92 1.65 14.92
N GLY A 89 3.99 1.92 15.85
CA GLY A 89 2.56 1.68 15.65
C GLY A 89 1.99 2.49 14.47
N GLN A 90 2.39 3.75 14.30
CA GLN A 90 1.96 4.57 13.17
C GLN A 90 2.40 3.98 11.83
N HIS A 91 3.64 3.48 11.73
CA HIS A 91 4.13 2.80 10.54
C HIS A 91 3.35 1.51 10.22
N GLU A 92 2.92 0.76 11.23
CA GLU A 92 2.04 -0.40 11.00
C GLU A 92 0.68 0.01 10.43
N VAL A 93 0.06 1.06 11.00
CA VAL A 93 -1.22 1.58 10.48
C VAL A 93 -1.08 2.03 9.03
N ILE A 94 0.03 2.67 8.66
CA ILE A 94 0.32 3.05 7.27
C ILE A 94 0.39 1.81 6.37
N ALA A 95 1.07 0.75 6.82
CA ALA A 95 1.16 -0.49 6.07
C ALA A 95 -0.19 -1.22 5.93
N GLU A 96 -0.95 -1.30 7.02
CA GLU A 96 -2.29 -1.89 7.04
C GLU A 96 -3.25 -1.15 6.11
N ASN A 97 -3.20 0.18 6.08
CA ASN A 97 -4.01 0.99 5.16
C ASN A 97 -3.63 0.75 3.69
N MET A 98 -2.33 0.66 3.37
CA MET A 98 -1.90 0.30 2.03
C MET A 98 -2.42 -1.08 1.62
N MET A 99 -2.36 -2.07 2.52
CA MET A 99 -2.82 -3.43 2.23
C MET A 99 -4.35 -3.51 2.08
N SER A 100 -5.09 -2.98 3.04
CA SER A 100 -6.54 -3.15 3.15
C SER A 100 -7.34 -2.23 2.23
N GLN A 101 -6.83 -1.03 1.93
CA GLN A 101 -7.53 -0.06 1.09
C GLN A 101 -6.91 0.00 -0.30
N ILE A 102 -5.60 0.23 -0.42
CA ILE A 102 -5.02 0.50 -1.74
C ILE A 102 -4.84 -0.78 -2.56
N ILE A 103 -4.13 -1.78 -2.03
CA ILE A 103 -3.84 -3.02 -2.76
C ILE A 103 -5.13 -3.79 -3.05
N ALA A 104 -6.06 -3.86 -2.09
CA ALA A 104 -7.34 -4.54 -2.27
C ALA A 104 -8.17 -3.92 -3.41
N GLU A 105 -8.30 -2.59 -3.42
CA GLU A 105 -9.05 -1.87 -4.46
C GLU A 105 -8.37 -1.97 -5.82
N LEU A 106 -7.04 -1.81 -5.90
CA LEU A 106 -6.31 -1.98 -7.16
C LEU A 106 -6.42 -3.39 -7.73
N THR A 107 -6.39 -4.41 -6.86
CA THR A 107 -6.56 -5.81 -7.28
C THR A 107 -7.96 -6.04 -7.83
N ARG A 108 -8.99 -5.53 -7.14
CA ARG A 108 -10.39 -5.63 -7.60
C ARG A 108 -10.56 -4.92 -8.94
N TYR A 109 -10.13 -3.67 -9.03
CA TYR A 109 -10.19 -2.86 -10.25
C TYR A 109 -9.48 -3.53 -11.42
N THR A 110 -8.28 -4.09 -11.20
CA THR A 110 -7.54 -4.82 -12.25
C THR A 110 -8.33 -6.00 -12.79
N GLN A 111 -9.04 -6.73 -11.93
CA GLN A 111 -9.86 -7.87 -12.35
C GLN A 111 -11.10 -7.40 -13.14
N GLU A 112 -11.75 -6.32 -12.72
CA GLU A 112 -12.89 -5.71 -13.41
C GLU A 112 -12.50 -5.27 -14.84
N ILE A 113 -11.45 -4.46 -14.98
CA ILE A 113 -11.03 -3.95 -16.30
C ILE A 113 -10.53 -5.05 -17.24
N LYS A 114 -9.93 -6.13 -16.71
CA LYS A 114 -9.55 -7.31 -17.50
C LYS A 114 -10.77 -8.04 -18.05
N THR A 115 -11.83 -8.14 -17.25
CA THR A 115 -13.10 -8.76 -17.66
C THR A 115 -13.79 -7.89 -18.70
N GLU A 116 -13.90 -6.58 -18.46
CA GLU A 116 -14.50 -5.62 -19.40
C GLU A 116 -13.79 -5.61 -20.75
N ARG A 117 -12.44 -5.60 -20.76
CA ARG A 117 -11.64 -5.65 -21.99
C ARG A 117 -11.90 -6.91 -22.83
N LYS A 118 -12.22 -8.06 -22.20
CA LYS A 118 -12.51 -9.32 -22.92
C LYS A 118 -13.94 -9.40 -23.45
N ALA A 119 -14.84 -8.57 -22.93
CA ALA A 119 -16.25 -8.55 -23.32
C ALA A 119 -16.51 -7.68 -24.57
N VAL A 120 -15.48 -6.94 -25.03
CA VAL A 120 -15.46 -6.12 -26.24
C VAL A 120 -14.71 -6.86 -27.33
#